data_AF-A0A3N2FX70-F1
#
_entry.id   AF-A0A3N2FX70-F1
#
_cell.length_a   1.000
_cell.length_b   1.000
_cell.length_c   1.000
_cell.angle_alpha   90.00
_cell.angle_beta   90.00
_cell.angle_gamma   90.00
#
_symmetry.space_group_name_H-M   'P 1'
#
loop_
_entity.id
_entity.type
_entity.pdbx_description
1 polymer ?
#
loop_
_entity_poly.entity_id
_entity_poly.type
_entity_poly.pdbx_seq_one_letter_code
_entity_poly.pdbx_strand_id
1 'polypeptide(L)'
;MIAGWSPTQRHVRVRDERGRFVGTEIQTEPEFNAEQVNLLLALAELERDMGPYGQPLSEAMSPGADLNGEHPTHWYVAKGPEVNYAERAADEAREAYRAELGDRPMPKGLVWRVEKKSIH
;
A
#
# COMPACT_ATOMS: atom_id res chain seq x y z
N MET A 1 -0.73 1.38 14.25
CA MET A 1 -1.86 0.77 15.00
C MET A 1 -3.03 0.68 14.05
N ILE A 2 -3.39 -0.54 13.65
CA ILE A 2 -4.66 -0.79 12.95
C ILE A 2 -5.77 -0.60 13.98
N ALA A 3 -6.74 0.25 13.72
CA ALA A 3 -7.83 0.51 14.66
C ALA A 3 -8.65 -0.78 14.86
N GLY A 4 -8.67 -1.32 16.09
CA GLY A 4 -9.58 -2.40 16.50
C GLY A 4 -8.95 -3.72 16.96
N TRP A 5 -7.63 -3.89 16.89
CA TRP A 5 -6.97 -5.07 17.47
C TRP A 5 -6.57 -4.84 18.94
N SER A 6 -6.71 -5.85 19.78
CA SER A 6 -6.21 -5.85 21.16
C SER A 6 -5.64 -7.23 21.48
N PRO A 7 -4.36 -7.32 21.91
CA PRO A 7 -3.73 -8.61 22.14
C PRO A 7 -4.38 -9.35 23.31
N THR A 8 -4.53 -10.65 23.17
CA THR A 8 -4.82 -11.52 24.31
C THR A 8 -3.56 -11.64 25.16
N GLN A 9 -3.67 -11.36 26.47
CA GLN A 9 -2.60 -11.57 27.43
C GLN A 9 -2.84 -12.86 28.22
N ARG A 10 -1.81 -13.72 28.29
CA ARG A 10 -1.81 -14.92 29.10
C ARG A 10 -0.76 -14.81 30.20
N HIS A 11 -1.22 -14.93 31.44
CA HIS A 11 -0.34 -15.00 32.60
C HIS A 11 0.15 -16.44 32.79
N VAL A 12 1.44 -16.68 32.60
CA VAL A 12 2.07 -17.99 32.76
C VAL A 12 2.85 -17.99 34.08
N ARG A 13 2.57 -18.97 34.94
CA ARG A 13 3.33 -19.15 36.19
C ARG A 13 4.68 -19.79 35.87
N VAL A 14 5.76 -19.08 36.15
CA VAL A 14 7.11 -19.57 35.98
C VAL A 14 7.52 -20.34 37.24
N ARG A 15 8.06 -21.55 37.04
CA ARG A 15 8.59 -22.40 38.09
C ARG A 15 10.07 -22.68 37.86
N ASP A 16 10.85 -22.80 38.94
CA ASP A 16 12.25 -23.25 38.84
C ASP A 16 12.35 -24.75 38.53
N GLU A 17 13.57 -25.25 38.31
CA GLU A 17 13.87 -26.67 38.04
C GLU A 17 13.39 -27.62 39.16
N ARG A 18 13.09 -27.08 40.35
CA ARG A 18 12.59 -27.80 41.52
C ARG A 18 11.07 -27.63 41.69
N GLY A 19 10.39 -27.04 40.71
CA GLY A 19 8.94 -26.85 40.69
C GLY A 19 8.41 -25.73 41.59
N ARG A 20 9.27 -24.90 42.18
CA ARG A 20 8.85 -23.78 43.04
C ARG A 20 8.44 -22.58 42.20
N PHE A 21 7.39 -21.89 42.63
CA PHE A 21 6.96 -20.66 41.97
C PHE A 21 8.01 -19.56 42.13
N VAL A 22 8.46 -19.00 41.00
CA VAL A 22 9.48 -17.94 40.96
C VAL A 22 8.97 -16.63 40.36
N GLY A 23 7.81 -16.65 39.71
CA GLY A 23 7.18 -15.43 39.20
C GLY A 23 6.07 -15.71 38.19
N THR A 24 5.54 -14.63 37.63
CA THR A 24 4.54 -14.67 36.57
C THR A 24 5.11 -13.98 35.34
N GLU A 25 5.13 -14.68 34.21
CA GLU A 25 5.45 -14.13 32.90
C GLU A 25 4.15 -13.76 32.18
N ILE A 26 4.13 -12.61 31.50
CA ILE A 26 2.99 -12.20 30.67
C ILE A 26 3.37 -12.51 29.23
N GLN A 27 2.69 -13.49 28.65
CA GLN A 27 2.81 -13.81 27.23
C GLN A 27 1.72 -13.06 26.48
N THR A 28 2.12 -12.29 25.48
CA THR A 28 1.21 -11.49 24.65
C THR A 28 1.05 -12.19 23.31
N GLU A 29 -0.19 -12.38 22.86
CA GLU A 29 -0.47 -12.87 21.51
C GLU A 29 0.18 -11.93 20.48
N PRO A 30 1.02 -12.45 19.56
CA PRO A 30 1.61 -11.63 18.51
C PRO A 30 0.52 -11.15 17.54
N GLU A 31 0.62 -9.89 17.10
CA GLU A 31 -0.33 -9.29 16.13
C GLU A 31 -0.38 -10.06 14.81
N PHE A 32 0.75 -10.65 14.43
CA PHE A 32 0.89 -11.47 13.23
C PHE A 32 1.50 -12.82 13.57
N ASN A 33 0.92 -13.88 13.02
CA ASN A 33 1.56 -15.18 12.99
C ASN A 33 2.63 -15.24 11.88
N ALA A 34 3.43 -16.31 11.85
CA ALA A 34 4.53 -16.44 10.88
C ALA A 34 4.06 -16.41 9.42
N GLU A 35 2.89 -16.97 9.11
CA GLU A 35 2.32 -16.96 7.76
C GLU A 35 1.92 -15.54 7.34
N GLN A 36 1.28 -14.79 8.23
CA GLN A 36 0.91 -13.40 8.00
C GLN A 36 2.14 -12.51 7.81
N VAL A 37 3.20 -12.72 8.60
CA VAL A 37 4.48 -12.04 8.40
C VAL A 37 5.05 -12.36 7.02
N ASN A 38 5.03 -13.63 6.61
CA ASN A 38 5.53 -14.02 5.28
C ASN A 38 4.73 -13.37 4.15
N LEU A 39 3.40 -13.25 4.29
CA LEU A 39 2.56 -12.56 3.30
C LEU A 39 2.90 -11.06 3.22
N LEU A 40 3.15 -10.41 4.36
CA LEU A 40 3.57 -9.01 4.38
C LEU A 40 4.95 -8.81 3.75
N LEU A 41 5.88 -9.73 3.97
CA LEU A 41 7.20 -9.69 3.34
C LEU A 41 7.10 -9.90 1.83
N ALA A 42 6.31 -10.88 1.37
CA ALA A 42 6.07 -11.12 -0.04
C ALA A 42 5.39 -9.92 -0.72
N LEU A 43 4.44 -9.27 -0.05
CA LEU A 43 3.84 -8.02 -0.54
C LEU A 43 4.88 -6.91 -0.66
N ALA A 44 5.73 -6.72 0.34
CA ALA A 44 6.78 -5.71 0.31
C ALA A 44 7.81 -5.98 -0.80
N GLU A 45 8.13 -7.24 -1.07
CA GLU A 45 9.00 -7.62 -2.20
C GLU A 45 8.33 -7.31 -3.54
N LEU A 46 7.05 -7.67 -3.70
CA LEU A 46 6.29 -7.34 -4.89
C LEU A 46 6.22 -5.82 -5.10
N GLU A 47 5.85 -5.05 -4.08
CA GLU A 47 5.79 -3.58 -4.15
C GLU A 47 7.12 -2.94 -4.53
N ARG A 48 8.25 -3.50 -4.07
CA ARG A 48 9.59 -3.03 -4.44
C ARG A 48 9.97 -3.37 -5.87
N ASP A 49 9.44 -4.46 -6.40
CA ASP A 49 9.65 -4.86 -7.79
C ASP A 49 8.70 -4.11 -8.74
N MET A 50 7.61 -3.51 -8.27
CA MET A 50 6.69 -2.80 -9.14
C MET A 50 7.30 -1.53 -9.75
N GLY A 51 7.37 -1.48 -11.08
CA GLY A 51 7.83 -0.35 -11.84
C GLY A 51 6.80 0.78 -11.94
N PRO A 52 7.20 1.96 -12.47
CA PRO A 52 6.36 3.15 -12.52
C PRO A 52 5.11 3.02 -13.40
N TYR A 53 5.05 1.98 -14.25
CA TYR A 53 3.93 1.73 -15.17
C TYR A 53 3.08 0.52 -14.77
N GLY A 54 3.32 -0.07 -13.59
CA GLY A 54 2.46 -1.14 -13.07
C GLY A 54 2.88 -2.58 -13.41
N GLN A 55 4.04 -2.78 -14.02
CA GLN A 55 4.64 -4.11 -14.25
C GLN A 55 5.84 -4.36 -13.31
N PRO A 56 6.15 -5.62 -12.99
CA PRO A 56 7.37 -5.97 -12.29
C PRO A 56 8.62 -5.52 -13.06
N LEU A 57 9.57 -4.87 -12.39
CA LEU A 57 10.85 -4.41 -12.93
C LEU A 57 11.71 -5.59 -13.33
N SER A 58 11.71 -6.65 -12.52
CA SER A 58 12.42 -7.90 -12.80
C SER A 58 12.00 -8.51 -14.15
N GLU A 59 10.72 -8.43 -14.51
CA GLU A 59 10.18 -8.86 -15.80
C GLU A 59 10.54 -7.86 -16.90
N ALA A 60 10.26 -6.56 -16.67
CA ALA A 60 10.45 -5.51 -17.65
C ALA A 60 11.91 -5.25 -18.06
N MET A 61 12.85 -5.61 -17.19
CA MET A 61 14.30 -5.51 -17.43
C MET A 61 14.95 -6.86 -17.76
N SER A 62 14.15 -7.92 -17.90
CA SER A 62 14.67 -9.23 -18.29
C SER A 62 15.18 -9.23 -19.73
N PRO A 63 16.17 -10.07 -20.09
CA PRO A 63 16.60 -10.22 -21.49
C PRO A 63 15.46 -10.63 -22.43
N GLY A 64 14.44 -11.30 -21.91
CA GLY A 64 13.25 -11.68 -22.67
C GLY A 64 12.37 -10.50 -23.07
N ALA A 65 12.51 -9.34 -22.42
CA ALA A 65 11.81 -8.10 -22.76
C ALA A 65 12.52 -7.29 -23.86
N ASP A 66 13.80 -7.59 -24.14
CA ASP A 66 14.58 -6.91 -25.18
C ASP A 66 14.26 -7.48 -26.55
N LEU A 67 13.51 -6.71 -27.35
CA LEU A 67 13.11 -7.08 -28.70
C LEU A 67 14.31 -7.32 -29.64
N ASN A 68 15.48 -6.76 -29.33
CA ASN A 68 16.71 -6.95 -30.09
C ASN A 68 17.63 -8.05 -29.52
N GLY A 69 17.22 -8.71 -28.43
CA GLY A 69 17.99 -9.77 -27.79
C GLY A 69 18.03 -11.07 -28.60
N GLU A 70 18.82 -12.04 -28.15
CA GLU A 70 18.93 -13.34 -28.82
C GLU A 70 17.61 -14.13 -28.80
N HIS A 71 16.81 -13.97 -27.73
CA HIS A 71 15.58 -14.72 -27.49
C HIS A 71 14.47 -13.85 -26.85
N PRO A 72 13.90 -12.87 -27.58
CA PRO A 72 12.78 -12.08 -27.07
C PRO A 72 11.56 -12.99 -26.84
N THR A 73 10.90 -12.81 -25.70
CA THR A 73 9.67 -13.54 -25.33
C THR A 73 8.48 -12.60 -25.19
N HIS A 74 8.72 -11.34 -24.87
CA HIS A 74 7.69 -10.30 -24.70
C HIS A 74 8.29 -8.91 -24.95
N TRP A 75 7.43 -7.90 -25.05
CA TRP A 75 7.83 -6.51 -25.15
C TRP A 75 6.66 -5.62 -24.72
N TYR A 76 6.96 -4.38 -24.31
CA TYR A 76 5.97 -3.46 -23.77
C TYR A 76 5.59 -2.38 -24.79
N VAL A 77 4.29 -2.11 -24.92
CA VAL A 77 3.73 -1.04 -25.75
C VAL A 77 3.09 0.00 -24.85
N ALA A 78 3.44 1.28 -25.05
CA ALA A 78 2.66 2.36 -24.48
C ALA A 78 1.28 2.41 -25.17
N LYS A 79 0.23 2.04 -24.43
CA LYS A 79 -1.14 2.45 -24.79
C LYS A 79 -1.26 3.92 -24.40
N GLY A 80 -1.85 4.75 -25.27
CA GLY A 80 -1.89 6.21 -25.12
C GLY A 80 -2.44 6.67 -23.75
N PRO A 81 -2.43 7.99 -23.47
CA PRO A 81 -2.79 8.50 -22.16
C PRO A 81 -4.23 8.11 -21.77
N GLU A 82 -4.41 7.69 -20.52
CA GLU A 82 -5.72 7.46 -19.92
C GLU A 82 -6.11 8.64 -19.02
N VAL A 83 -7.41 8.90 -18.90
CA VAL A 83 -7.93 9.98 -18.05
C VAL A 83 -8.24 9.43 -16.67
N ASN A 84 -7.55 9.94 -15.65
CA ASN A 84 -7.96 9.76 -14.27
C ASN A 84 -9.15 10.68 -13.97
N TYR A 85 -10.37 10.15 -14.14
CA TYR A 85 -11.60 10.93 -13.95
C TYR A 85 -11.75 11.48 -12.52
N ALA A 86 -11.17 10.81 -11.52
CA ALA A 86 -11.21 11.30 -10.15
C ALA A 86 -10.31 12.54 -9.99
N GLU A 87 -9.09 12.48 -10.51
CA GLU A 87 -8.16 13.62 -10.52
C GLU A 87 -8.72 14.79 -11.34
N ARG A 88 -9.29 14.51 -12.51
CA ARG A 88 -9.95 15.52 -13.34
C ARG A 88 -11.08 16.23 -12.58
N ALA A 89 -11.96 15.48 -11.89
CA ALA A 89 -13.03 16.07 -11.10
C ALA A 89 -12.49 16.92 -9.93
N ALA A 90 -11.38 16.51 -9.31
CA ALA A 90 -10.73 17.30 -8.27
C ALA A 90 -10.07 18.58 -8.81
N ASP A 91 -9.49 18.53 -10.01
CA ASP A 91 -8.92 19.70 -10.70
C ASP A 91 -10.02 20.69 -11.12
N GLU A 92 -11.11 20.21 -11.71
CA GLU A 92 -12.27 21.03 -12.07
C GLU A 92 -12.85 21.75 -10.84
N ALA A 93 -12.97 21.06 -9.70
CA ALA A 93 -13.43 21.66 -8.45
C ALA A 93 -12.43 22.68 -7.87
N ARG A 94 -11.11 22.44 -8.04
CA ARG A 94 -10.05 23.38 -7.66
C ARG A 94 -10.11 24.66 -8.50
N GLU A 95 -10.30 24.51 -9.81
CA GLU A 95 -10.42 25.61 -10.75
C GLU A 95 -11.66 26.45 -10.49
N ALA A 96 -12.81 25.81 -10.25
CA ALA A 96 -14.05 26.49 -9.88
C ALA A 96 -13.87 27.32 -8.60
N TYR A 97 -13.28 26.74 -7.55
CA TYR A 97 -13.02 27.46 -6.30
C TYR A 97 -12.00 28.59 -6.47
N ARG A 98 -10.98 28.40 -7.32
CA ARG A 98 -10.03 29.47 -7.67
C ARG A 98 -10.73 30.62 -8.39
N ALA A 99 -11.67 30.34 -9.28
CA ALA A 99 -12.45 31.36 -9.97
C ALA A 99 -13.31 32.17 -8.97
N GLU A 100 -13.87 31.54 -7.94
CA GLU A 100 -14.62 32.21 -6.88
C GLU A 100 -13.74 33.12 -5.99
N LEU A 101 -12.48 32.73 -5.75
CA LEU A 101 -11.55 33.50 -4.93
C LEU A 101 -11.02 34.77 -5.63
N GLY A 102 -10.97 34.78 -6.96
CA GLY A 102 -10.33 35.84 -7.74
C GLY A 102 -8.84 35.98 -7.38
N ASP A 103 -8.39 37.21 -7.10
CA ASP A 103 -6.99 37.51 -6.76
C ASP A 103 -6.59 37.13 -5.33
N ARG A 104 -7.52 36.60 -4.52
CA ARG A 104 -7.21 36.21 -3.14
C ARG A 104 -6.29 34.98 -3.15
N PRO A 105 -5.32 34.91 -2.21
CA PRO A 105 -4.46 33.74 -2.10
C PRO A 105 -5.29 32.50 -1.75
N MET A 106 -4.96 31.38 -2.39
CA MET A 106 -5.57 30.09 -2.10
C MET A 106 -5.26 29.68 -0.65
N PRO A 107 -6.27 29.33 0.17
CA PRO A 107 -6.03 28.75 1.49
C PRO A 107 -5.17 27.48 1.38
N LYS A 108 -4.19 27.34 2.28
CA LYS A 108 -3.32 26.16 2.34
C LYS A 108 -4.03 25.00 3.05
N GLY A 109 -3.74 23.77 2.61
CA GLY A 109 -4.26 22.56 3.26
C GLY A 109 -5.68 22.17 2.85
N LEU A 110 -6.23 22.75 1.78
CA LEU A 110 -7.50 22.30 1.21
C LEU A 110 -7.32 20.95 0.52
N VAL A 111 -8.27 20.03 0.76
CA VAL A 111 -8.32 18.70 0.16
C VAL A 111 -9.68 18.52 -0.49
N TRP A 112 -9.72 18.09 -1.74
CA TRP A 112 -10.95 17.81 -2.48
C TRP A 112 -11.26 16.31 -2.38
N ARG A 113 -12.37 15.98 -1.73
CA ARG A 113 -12.89 14.62 -1.72
C ARG A 113 -13.66 14.37 -3.00
N VAL A 114 -13.37 13.27 -3.67
CA VAL A 114 -14.07 12.85 -4.89
C VAL A 114 -14.94 11.64 -4.58
N GLU A 115 -16.19 11.67 -5.02
CA GLU A 115 -17.16 10.60 -4.85
C GLU A 115 -17.58 10.02 -6.19
N LYS A 116 -17.67 8.69 -6.27
CA LYS A 116 -18.20 7.99 -7.45
C LYS A 116 -19.72 8.06 -7.45
N LYS A 117 -20.31 8.58 -8.53
CA LYS A 117 -21.76 8.54 -8.77
C LYS A 117 -22.06 7.59 -9.91
N SER A 118 -23.01 6.68 -9.69
CA SER A 118 -23.49 5.75 -10.72
C SER A 118 -24.63 6.39 -11.51
N ILE A 119 -24.59 6.28 -12.83
CA ILE A 119 -25.72 6.61 -13.71
C ILE A 119 -26.69 5.42 -13.61
N HIS A 120 -27.95 5.70 -13.27
CA HIS A 120 -29.04 4.72 -13.28
C HIS A 120 -29.77 4.79 -14.62
#